data_AF-A0A2E9QQF7-F1
#
_entry.id   AF-A0A2E9QQF7-F1
#
_cell.length_a   1.000
_cell.length_b   1.000
_cell.length_c   1.000
_cell.angle_alpha   90.00
_cell.angle_beta   90.00
_cell.angle_gamma   90.00
#
_symmetry.space_group_name_H-M   'P 1'
#
loop_
_entity.id
_entity.type
_entity.pdbx_description
1 polymer ?
#
loop_
_entity_poly.entity_id
_entity_poly.type
_entity_poly.pdbx_seq_one_letter_code
_entity_poly.pdbx_strand_id
1 'polypeptide(L)' 'MSVIYIVLPLSIVIAGAALGMFVWATKDGQFEDLDTPGSRILFEDEDLKEYDDSRS' A
#
# COMPACT_ATOMS: atom_id res chain seq x y z
N MET A 1 39.27 -17.47 9.79
CA MET A 1 37.98 -17.95 10.35
C MET A 1 37.45 -16.97 11.41
N SER A 2 37.26 -15.70 11.06
CA SER A 2 36.80 -14.65 11.98
C SER A 2 35.62 -13.84 11.43
N VAL A 3 35.49 -13.77 10.10
CA VAL A 3 34.41 -13.05 9.40
C VAL A 3 33.01 -13.51 9.81
N ILE A 4 32.85 -14.77 10.20
CA ILE A 4 31.56 -15.31 10.62
C ILE A 4 31.01 -14.62 11.87
N TYR A 5 31.88 -14.14 12.76
CA TYR A 5 31.46 -13.39 13.96
C TYR A 5 30.91 -12.00 13.64
N ILE A 6 31.20 -11.47 12.45
CA ILE A 6 30.66 -10.19 11.97
C ILE A 6 29.43 -10.44 11.11
N VAL A 7 29.51 -11.41 10.20
CA VAL A 7 28.45 -11.68 9.23
C VAL A 7 27.20 -12.25 9.90
N LEU A 8 27.35 -13.16 10.87
CA LEU A 8 26.20 -13.78 11.54
C LEU A 8 25.29 -12.76 12.25
N PRO A 9 25.79 -11.90 13.16
CA PRO A 9 24.92 -10.91 13.81
C PRO A 9 24.40 -9.87 12.82
N LEU A 10 25.20 -9.45 11.83
CA LEU A 10 24.76 -8.51 10.81
C LEU A 10 23.58 -9.09 10.00
N SER A 11 23.63 -10.38 9.65
CA SER A 11 22.56 -11.07 8.93
C SER A 11 21.27 -11.12 9.75
N ILE A 12 21.37 -11.38 11.05
CA ILE A 12 20.23 -11.40 11.97
C ILE A 12 19.60 -10.00 12.07
N VAL A 13 20.43 -8.95 12.17
CA VAL A 13 19.95 -7.55 12.21
C VAL A 13 19.22 -7.18 10.92
N ILE A 14 19.78 -7.52 9.77
CA ILE A 14 19.17 -7.25 8.46
C ILE A 14 17.85 -8.01 8.32
N ALA A 15 17.82 -9.29 8.66
CA ALA A 15 16.61 -10.10 8.62
C ALA A 15 15.52 -9.55 9.55
N GLY A 16 15.89 -9.16 10.78
CA GLY A 16 14.98 -8.53 11.73
C GLY A 16 14.44 -7.19 11.24
N ALA A 17 15.29 -6.36 10.63
CA ALA A 17 14.87 -5.09 10.03
C ALA A 17 13.91 -5.30 8.85
N ALA A 18 14.19 -6.27 7.98
CA ALA A 18 13.31 -6.62 6.86
C ALA A 18 11.94 -7.10 7.35
N LEU A 19 11.90 -7.99 8.35
CA LEU A 19 10.65 -8.44 8.97
C LEU A 19 9.91 -7.30 9.66
N GLY A 20 10.61 -6.42 10.38
CA GLY A 20 10.02 -5.25 11.03
C GLY A 20 9.39 -4.28 10.03
N MET A 21 10.09 -3.98 8.92
CA MET A 21 9.55 -3.17 7.83
C MET A 21 8.34 -3.84 7.17
N PHE A 22 8.39 -5.15 6.93
CA PHE A 22 7.27 -5.90 6.37
C PHE A 22 6.02 -5.84 7.26
N VAL A 23 6.18 -6.05 8.57
CA VAL A 23 5.06 -5.97 9.53
C VAL A 23 4.54 -4.54 9.63
N TRP A 24 5.40 -3.53 9.62
CA TRP A 24 4.98 -2.13 9.62
C TRP A 24 4.18 -1.79 8.36
N ALA A 25 4.70 -2.12 7.18
CA ALA A 25 4.06 -1.82 5.90
C ALA A 25 2.71 -2.53 5.72
N THR A 26 2.58 -3.76 6.21
CA THR A 26 1.30 -4.50 6.16
C THR A 26 0.27 -3.98 7.16
N LYS A 27 0.70 -3.37 8.27
CA LYS A 27 -0.20 -2.72 9.24
C LYS A 27 -0.60 -1.30 8.87
N ASP A 28 0.10 -0.65 7.93
CA ASP A 28 -0.12 0.73 7.50
C ASP A 28 -1.44 0.95 6.73
N GLY A 29 -2.35 -0.03 6.71
CA GLY A 29 -3.69 0.16 6.14
C GLY A 29 -3.71 0.37 4.62
N GLN A 30 -2.60 0.16 3.91
CA GLN A 30 -2.51 0.32 2.44
C GLN A 30 -3.44 -0.61 1.64
N PHE A 31 -4.14 -1.53 2.31
CA PHE A 31 -5.16 -2.39 1.70
C PHE A 31 -6.59 -1.85 1.88
N GLU A 32 -6.79 -0.81 2.69
CA GLU A 32 -8.12 -0.21 2.93
C GLU A 32 -8.54 0.73 1.79
N ASP A 33 -7.59 1.30 1.05
CA ASP A 33 -7.88 2.24 -0.05
C ASP A 33 -7.87 1.58 -1.45
N LEU A 34 -7.98 0.25 -1.52
CA LEU A 34 -8.17 -0.48 -2.77
C LEU A 34 -9.64 -0.48 -3.24
N ASP A 35 -10.59 -0.24 -2.33
CA ASP A 35 -12.03 -0.24 -2.62
C ASP A 35 -12.55 1.11 -3.18
N THR A 36 -11.89 2.22 -2.86
CA THR A 36 -12.30 3.57 -3.24
C THR A 36 -12.05 3.96 -4.72
N PRO A 37 -10.92 3.61 -5.37
CA PRO A 37 -10.62 4.16 -6.70
C PRO A 37 -11.41 3.50 -7.83
N GLY A 38 -11.76 2.21 -7.72
CA GLY A 38 -12.46 1.48 -8.77
C GLY A 38 -13.95 1.86 -8.92
N SER A 39 -14.61 2.19 -7.80
CA SER A 39 -16.01 2.62 -7.81
C SER A 39 -16.17 4.04 -8.37
N ARG A 40 -15.22 4.94 -8.09
CA ARG A 40 -15.26 6.32 -8.54
C ARG A 40 -15.27 6.46 -10.07
N ILE A 41 -14.51 5.64 -10.80
CA ILE A 41 -14.48 5.66 -12.27
C ILE A 41 -15.78 5.18 -12.92
N LEU A 42 -16.52 4.28 -12.27
CA LEU A 42 -17.75 3.71 -12.84
C LEU A 42 -18.97 4.60 -12.60
N PHE A 43 -18.98 5.38 -11.53
CA PHE A 43 -20.12 6.23 -11.16
C PHE A 43 -19.94 7.72 -11.53
N GLU A 44 -18.72 8.18 -11.85
CA GLU A 44 -18.49 9.58 -12.31
C GLU A 44 -19.16 9.90 -13.67
N ASP A 45 -19.41 8.90 -14.51
CA ASP A 45 -20.06 9.07 -15.83
C ASP A 45 -21.58 9.35 -15.73
N GLU A 46 -22.23 8.95 -14.63
CA GLU A 46 -23.67 9.17 -14.43
C GLU A 46 -23.95 10.60 -13.93
N ASP A 47 -23.12 11.11 -13.01
CA ASP A 47 -23.27 12.46 -12.44
C ASP A 47 -23.09 13.58 -13.49
N LEU A 48 -22.29 13.35 -14.53
CA LEU A 48 -22.06 14.32 -15.61
C LEU A 48 -23.26 14.46 -16.56
N LYS A 49 -24.12 13.44 -16.69
CA LYS A 49 -25.29 13.49 -17.57
C LYS A 49 -26.47 14.25 -16.94
N GLU A 50 -26.64 14.14 -15.63
CA GLU A 50 -27.71 14.84 -14.88
C GLU A 50 -27.51 16.37 -14.90
N TYR A 51 -26.25 16.83 -14.95
CA TYR A 51 -25.91 18.26 -15.01
C TYR A 51 -26.15 18.90 -16.39
N ASP A 52 -26.08 18.10 -17.46
CA ASP A 52 -26.32 18.57 -18.84
C ASP A 52 -27.83 18.69 -19.13
N ASP A 53 -28.63 17.72 -18.69
CA ASP A 53 -30.09 17.69 -18.91
C ASP A 53 -30.83 18.78 -18.10
N SER A 54 -30.39 19.05 -16.87
CA SER A 54 -30.98 20.09 -16.01
C SER A 54 -30.68 21.54 -16.43
N ARG A 55 -29.83 21.73 -17.45
CA ARG A 55 -29.47 23.04 -18.02
C ARG A 55 -30.08 23.31 -19.40
N SER A 56 -30.83 22.36 -19.97
CA SER A 56 -31.56 22.51 -21.23
C SER A 56 -33.04 22.86 -21.02
#